data_AF-A0A925J412-F1
#
_entry.id   AF-A0A925J412-F1
#
_cell.length_a   1.000
_cell.length_b   1.000
_cell.length_c   1.000
_cell.angle_alpha   90.00
_cell.angle_beta   90.00
_cell.angle_gamma   90.00
#
_symmetry.space_group_name_H-M   'P 1'
#
loop_
_entity.id
_entity.type
_entity.pdbx_description
1 polymer ?
#
loop_
_entity_poly.entity_id
_entity_poly.type
_entity_poly.pdbx_seq_one_letter_code
_entity_poly.pdbx_strand_id
1 'polypeptide(L)'
;PAFGLGSLSWDYGLTTWHTNRDTYDKIVFDDLRSNATLIAALAYQAAEDPATMPRDRLDPLPPDPQTGQARAWPECRKAARNAGESAR
;
A
#
# COMPACT_ATOMS: atom_id res chain seq x y z
N PRO A 1 -11.27 -2.26 -4.33
CA PRO A 1 -10.58 -1.38 -3.35
C PRO A 1 -9.29 -2.03 -2.84
N ALA A 2 -8.31 -1.23 -2.42
CA ALA A 2 -7.09 -1.70 -1.75
C ALA A 2 -6.54 -0.59 -0.84
N PHE A 3 -5.87 -0.98 0.24
CA PHE A 3 -5.25 -0.07 1.21
C PHE A 3 -3.79 -0.47 1.44
N GLY A 4 -2.93 0.51 1.69
CA GLY A 4 -1.56 0.26 2.13
C GLY A 4 -1.51 0.09 3.65
N LEU A 5 -0.96 -1.03 4.13
CA LEU A 5 -0.84 -1.36 5.56
C LEU A 5 0.64 -1.44 5.97
N GLY A 6 1.46 -0.50 5.49
CA GLY A 6 2.87 -0.44 5.85
C GLY A 6 3.05 -0.15 7.34
N SER A 7 3.97 -0.88 7.98
CA SER A 7 4.40 -0.60 9.36
C SER A 7 5.47 0.51 9.38
N LEU A 8 5.81 0.98 10.58
CA LEU A 8 6.99 1.81 10.80
C LEU A 8 8.23 1.11 10.24
N SER A 9 8.99 1.84 9.42
CA SER A 9 10.08 1.26 8.62
C SER A 9 11.47 1.40 9.25
N TRP A 10 11.58 1.92 10.50
CA TRP A 10 12.83 2.33 11.19
C TRP A 10 14.09 1.98 10.39
N ASP A 11 14.67 0.81 10.65
CA ASP A 11 15.96 0.38 10.10
C ASP A 11 15.75 -0.79 9.14
N TYR A 12 14.49 -1.09 8.82
CA TYR A 12 14.12 -2.22 7.99
C TYR A 12 14.89 -2.17 6.68
N GLY A 13 14.75 -1.09 5.91
CA GLY A 13 15.39 -0.98 4.60
C GLY A 13 16.92 -0.84 4.61
N LEU A 14 17.50 -0.37 5.72
CA LEU A 14 18.93 -0.04 5.80
C LEU A 14 19.77 -1.15 6.45
N THR A 15 19.20 -1.90 7.39
CA THR A 15 19.99 -2.72 8.32
C THR A 15 19.55 -4.16 8.36
N THR A 16 18.25 -4.45 8.22
CA THR A 16 17.73 -5.83 8.36
C THR A 16 17.33 -6.43 7.01
N TRP A 17 16.65 -5.68 6.15
CA TRP A 17 16.10 -6.16 4.88
C TRP A 17 17.17 -6.78 3.98
N HIS A 18 16.90 -8.02 3.53
CA HIS A 18 17.82 -8.82 2.70
C HIS A 18 19.21 -9.02 3.32
N THR A 19 19.30 -9.14 4.65
CA THR A 19 20.54 -9.46 5.36
C THR A 19 20.36 -10.64 6.32
N ASN A 20 21.47 -11.26 6.75
CA ASN A 20 21.47 -12.29 7.79
C ASN A 20 21.14 -11.74 9.20
N ARG A 21 20.91 -10.43 9.35
CA ARG A 21 20.49 -9.79 10.61
C ARG A 21 18.98 -9.78 10.78
N ASP A 22 18.22 -10.17 9.77
CA ASP A 22 16.76 -10.27 9.82
C ASP A 22 16.35 -11.52 10.63
N THR A 23 16.36 -11.37 11.94
CA THR A 23 16.13 -12.43 12.92
C THR A 23 15.04 -12.02 13.91
N TYR A 24 14.49 -12.98 14.65
CA TYR A 24 13.33 -12.79 15.54
C TYR A 24 13.50 -11.64 16.57
N ASP A 25 14.73 -11.38 17.00
CA ASP A 25 15.05 -10.29 17.94
C ASP A 25 14.81 -8.88 17.36
N LYS A 26 14.60 -8.75 16.04
CA LYS A 26 14.29 -7.46 15.39
C LYS A 26 12.80 -7.09 15.48
N ILE A 27 11.95 -8.00 15.95
CA ILE A 27 10.52 -7.75 16.12
C ILE A 27 10.31 -6.87 17.36
N VAL A 28 9.65 -5.72 17.15
CA VAL A 28 9.08 -4.93 18.23
C VAL A 28 7.68 -5.46 18.54
N PHE A 29 7.53 -6.21 19.63
CA PHE A 29 6.28 -6.92 19.92
C PHE A 29 5.07 -6.00 20.17
N ASP A 30 5.31 -4.83 20.75
CA ASP A 30 4.25 -3.85 20.97
C ASP A 30 3.68 -3.33 19.64
N ASP A 31 4.56 -3.05 18.67
CA ASP A 31 4.18 -2.67 17.31
C ASP A 31 3.46 -3.82 16.60
N LEU A 32 3.99 -5.05 16.70
CA LEU A 32 3.37 -6.24 16.11
C LEU A 32 1.93 -6.43 16.63
N ARG A 33 1.75 -6.36 17.95
CA ARG A 33 0.42 -6.50 18.59
C ARG A 33 -0.51 -5.38 18.15
N SER A 34 -0.02 -4.14 18.12
CA SER A 34 -0.81 -2.97 17.73
C SER A 34 -1.26 -3.07 16.27
N ASN A 35 -0.33 -3.39 15.36
CA ASN A 35 -0.60 -3.61 13.94
C ASN A 35 -1.60 -4.74 13.71
N ALA A 36 -1.40 -5.89 14.37
CA ALA A 36 -2.31 -7.03 14.27
C ALA A 36 -3.72 -6.68 14.75
N THR A 37 -3.83 -5.94 15.85
CA THR A 37 -5.12 -5.49 16.40
C THR A 37 -5.83 -4.55 15.43
N LEU A 38 -5.11 -3.57 14.87
CA LEU A 38 -5.67 -2.63 13.90
C LEU A 38 -6.16 -3.36 12.64
N ILE A 39 -5.36 -4.26 12.08
CA ILE A 39 -5.72 -5.00 10.87
C ILE A 39 -6.90 -5.93 11.15
N ALA A 40 -6.95 -6.59 12.31
CA ALA A 40 -8.09 -7.40 12.70
C ALA A 40 -9.38 -6.58 12.82
N ALA A 41 -9.32 -5.39 13.41
CA ALA A 41 -10.46 -4.48 13.49
C ALA A 41 -10.92 -4.04 12.09
N LEU A 42 -10.00 -3.67 11.19
CA LEU A 42 -10.34 -3.28 9.82
C LEU A 42 -10.98 -4.44 9.04
N ALA A 43 -10.42 -5.65 9.15
CA ALA A 43 -10.95 -6.84 8.50
C ALA A 43 -12.35 -7.19 9.02
N TYR A 44 -12.55 -7.09 10.34
CA TYR A 44 -13.85 -7.31 10.97
C TYR A 44 -14.88 -6.30 10.45
N GLN A 45 -14.58 -5.01 10.47
CA GLN A 45 -15.51 -3.99 10.01
C GLN A 45 -15.84 -4.13 8.51
N ALA A 46 -14.86 -4.55 7.69
CA ALA A 46 -15.11 -4.81 6.28
C ALA A 46 -15.95 -6.09 6.04
N ALA A 47 -15.88 -7.08 6.93
CA ALA A 47 -16.67 -8.31 6.85
C ALA A 47 -18.12 -8.11 7.33
N GLU A 48 -18.32 -7.26 8.33
CA GLU A 48 -19.63 -6.92 8.90
C GLU A 48 -20.34 -5.77 8.18
N ASP A 49 -19.70 -5.14 7.19
CA ASP A 49 -20.33 -4.10 6.38
C ASP A 49 -21.51 -4.71 5.59
N PRO A 50 -22.75 -4.20 5.74
CA PRO A 50 -23.91 -4.72 5.01
C PRO A 50 -23.77 -4.57 3.49
N ALA A 51 -22.87 -3.72 3.00
CA ALA A 51 -22.61 -3.53 1.59
C ALA A 51 -21.14 -3.79 1.25
N THR A 52 -20.90 -4.60 0.21
CA THR A 52 -19.53 -4.75 -0.31
C THR A 52 -19.12 -3.49 -1.05
N MET A 53 -17.87 -3.07 -0.86
CA MET A 53 -17.32 -1.96 -1.62
C MET A 53 -17.34 -2.23 -3.14
N PRO A 54 -17.68 -1.22 -3.97
CA PRO A 54 -17.65 -1.31 -5.43
C PRO A 54 -16.34 -1.87 -5.98
N ARG A 55 -16.48 -2.67 -7.05
CA ARG A 55 -15.37 -3.29 -7.81
C ARG A 55 -15.23 -2.71 -9.22
N ASP A 56 -16.14 -1.82 -9.60
CA ASP A 56 -16.09 -1.05 -10.84
C ASP A 56 -14.98 -0.01 -10.81
N ARG A 57 -14.61 0.45 -12.00
CA ARG A 57 -13.57 1.46 -12.17
C ARG A 57 -14.13 2.81 -11.69
N LEU A 58 -13.47 3.41 -10.71
CA LEU A 58 -13.83 4.74 -10.20
C LEU A 58 -13.80 5.79 -11.33
N ASP A 59 -14.96 6.33 -11.69
CA ASP A 59 -15.12 7.27 -12.80
C ASP A 59 -16.21 8.30 -12.43
N PRO A 60 -15.90 9.61 -12.34
CA PRO A 60 -14.60 10.23 -12.58
C PRO A 60 -13.59 10.00 -11.44
N LEU A 61 -12.30 10.10 -11.75
CA LEU A 61 -11.27 10.16 -10.70
C LEU A 61 -11.42 11.46 -9.90
N PRO A 62 -11.15 11.43 -8.57
CA PRO A 62 -11.09 12.65 -7.78
C PRO A 62 -10.04 13.60 -8.36
N PRO A 63 -10.27 14.92 -8.33
CA PRO A 63 -9.30 15.90 -8.83
C PRO A 63 -7.96 15.77 -8.10
N ASP A 64 -6.90 16.22 -8.75
CA ASP A 64 -5.57 16.26 -8.15
C ASP A 64 -5.58 17.15 -6.89
N PRO A 65 -5.16 16.64 -5.72
CA PRO A 65 -5.22 17.42 -4.48
C PRO A 65 -4.27 18.62 -4.47
N GLN A 66 -3.23 18.63 -5.29
CA GLN A 66 -2.26 19.73 -5.40
C GLN A 66 -2.69 20.76 -6.45
N THR A 67 -3.24 20.32 -7.58
CA THR A 67 -3.55 21.23 -8.72
C THR A 67 -5.04 21.50 -8.92
N GLY A 68 -5.93 20.71 -8.31
CA GLY A 68 -7.39 20.79 -8.47
C GLY A 68 -7.90 20.33 -9.83
N GLN A 69 -7.02 19.89 -10.73
CA GLN A 69 -7.41 19.51 -12.09
C GLN A 69 -8.00 18.10 -12.15
N ALA A 70 -8.88 17.86 -13.13
CA ALA A 70 -9.45 16.55 -13.37
C ALA A 70 -8.36 15.55 -13.77
N ARG A 71 -8.35 14.38 -13.12
CA ARG A 71 -7.42 13.29 -13.43
C ARG A 71 -8.07 12.29 -14.37
N ALA A 72 -7.28 11.72 -15.27
CA ALA A 72 -7.68 10.61 -16.13
C ALA A 72 -6.97 9.32 -15.70
N TRP A 73 -7.58 8.17 -15.96
CA TRP A 73 -6.92 6.89 -15.74
C TRP A 73 -5.70 6.74 -16.66
N PRO A 74 -4.59 6.16 -16.19
CA PRO A 74 -3.45 5.89 -17.05
C PRO A 74 -3.83 4.92 -18.17
N GLU A 75 -3.33 5.20 -19.37
CA GLU A 75 -3.49 4.31 -20.51
C GLU A 75 -2.58 3.09 -20.38
N CYS A 76 -3.07 1.93 -20.83
CA CYS A 76 -2.26 0.72 -20.90
C CYS A 76 -1.20 0.90 -21.98
N ARG A 77 0.08 0.89 -21.57
CA ARG A 77 1.24 1.00 -22.46
C ARG A 77 2.15 -0.21 -22.31
N LYS A 78 2.91 -0.51 -23.36
CA LYS A 78 3.96 -1.54 -23.30
C LYS A 78 4.99 -1.16 -22.24
N ALA A 79 5.40 -2.14 -21.43
CA ALA A 79 6.47 -1.96 -20.47
C ALA A 79 7.80 -1.68 -21.19
N ALA A 80 8.60 -0.76 -20.65
CA ALA A 80 9.98 -0.52 -21.08
C ALA A 80 10.77 -1.83 -20.97
N ARG A 81 11.49 -2.21 -22.03
CA ARG A 81 12.27 -3.46 -22.11
C ARG A 81 13.76 -3.24 -21.83
N ASN A 82 14.19 -1.99 -21.75
CA ASN A 82 15.54 -1.60 -21.36
C ASN A 82 15.52 -0.25 -20.62
N ALA A 83 16.65 0.12 -20.03
CA ALA A 83 16.76 1.36 -19.26
C ALA A 83 16.54 2.62 -20.10
N GLY A 84 16.93 2.62 -21.38
CA GLY A 84 16.73 3.77 -22.27
C GLY A 84 15.27 4.04 -22.62
N GLU A 85 14.41 3.03 -22.50
CA GLU A 85 12.96 3.14 -22.68
C GLU A 85 12.22 3.55 -21.37
N SER A 86 12.94 3.73 -20.26
CA SER A 86 12.36 4.14 -18.99
C SER A 86 11.87 5.59 -19.05
N ALA A 87 10.69 5.83 -18.49
CA ALA A 87 10.15 7.18 -18.25
C ALA A 87 10.53 7.75 -16.87
N ARG A 88 11.41 7.06 -16.14
CA ARG A 88 12.03 7.54 -14.90
C ARG A 88 13.36 8.19 -15.19
#